data_AF-A0A960I820-F1
#
_entry.id   AF-A0A960I820-F1
#
_cell.length_a   1.000
_cell.length_b   1.000
_cell.length_c   1.000
_cell.angle_alpha   90.00
_cell.angle_beta   90.00
_cell.angle_gamma   90.00
#
_symmetry.space_group_name_H-M   'P 1'
#
loop_
_entity.id
_entity.type
_entity.pdbx_description
1 polymer ?
#
loop_
_entity_poly.entity_id
_entity_poly.type
_entity_poly.pdbx_seq_one_letter_code
_entity_poly.pdbx_strand_id
1 'polypeptide(L)'
;LDEYHRPATLFTTFTHNGCTRNGFFEYKQSTVEFGQGTRTGCLFYELGCRGPMTRSSCNRILWNRQSSKTRAGHPCLGCTEPDFPADDLMPGTVFKTVKVSGVIPRDLPTDADHLTYLAAAAAARISAPQWAKDDMFVV
;
A
#
# COMPACT_ATOMS: atom_id res chain seq x y z
N LEU A 1 -19.85 -2.41 -15.66
CA LEU A 1 -18.78 -3.29 -15.16
C LEU A 1 -17.45 -2.65 -15.53
N ASP A 2 -16.35 -3.02 -14.88
CA ASP A 2 -15.00 -2.62 -15.32
C ASP A 2 -14.45 -3.56 -16.41
N GLU A 3 -13.19 -3.38 -16.80
CA GLU A 3 -12.49 -4.18 -17.81
C GLU A 3 -12.37 -5.68 -17.47
N TYR A 4 -12.53 -6.05 -16.20
CA TYR A 4 -12.51 -7.43 -15.73
C TYR A 4 -13.91 -7.97 -15.40
N HIS A 5 -14.94 -7.30 -15.91
CA HIS A 5 -16.35 -7.64 -15.69
C HIS A 5 -16.78 -7.59 -14.21
N ARG A 6 -16.12 -6.77 -13.38
CA ARG A 6 -16.48 -6.59 -11.97
C ARG A 6 -17.46 -5.41 -11.79
N PRO A 7 -18.29 -5.41 -10.73
CA PRO A 7 -19.17 -4.27 -10.44
C PRO A 7 -18.39 -2.98 -10.17
N ALA A 8 -18.55 -1.97 -11.03
CA ALA A 8 -17.81 -0.70 -10.94
C ALA A 8 -17.95 -0.04 -9.56
N THR A 9 -19.15 -0.07 -8.97
CA THR A 9 -19.42 0.45 -7.62
C THR A 9 -18.47 -0.06 -6.52
N LEU A 10 -17.91 -1.27 -6.68
CA LEU A 10 -17.01 -1.89 -5.70
C LEU A 10 -15.53 -1.84 -6.09
N PHE A 11 -15.22 -1.78 -7.39
CA PHE A 11 -13.87 -1.98 -7.93
C PHE A 11 -13.31 -0.78 -8.70
N THR A 12 -13.97 0.38 -8.70
CA THR A 12 -13.40 1.61 -9.30
C THR A 12 -12.28 2.22 -8.44
N THR A 13 -12.28 2.00 -7.12
CA THR A 13 -11.27 2.55 -6.20
C THR A 13 -10.22 1.52 -5.83
N PHE A 14 -9.02 1.97 -5.50
CA PHE A 14 -7.99 1.12 -4.93
C PHE A 14 -8.21 0.90 -3.44
N THR A 15 -7.66 -0.19 -2.92
CA THR A 15 -7.59 -0.49 -1.50
C THR A 15 -6.88 0.63 -0.75
N HIS A 16 -5.96 1.33 -1.42
CA HIS A 16 -5.29 2.49 -0.85
C HIS A 16 -6.25 3.66 -0.54
N ASN A 17 -7.35 3.81 -1.29
CA ASN A 17 -8.37 4.82 -1.02
C ASN A 17 -9.09 4.50 0.31
N GLY A 18 -8.97 5.40 1.29
CA GLY A 18 -9.51 5.20 2.65
C GLY A 18 -8.57 4.41 3.57
N CYS A 19 -7.34 4.11 3.14
CA CYS A 19 -6.32 3.55 4.01
C CYS A 19 -5.93 4.57 5.11
N THR A 20 -5.93 4.14 6.37
CA THR A 20 -5.56 4.98 7.52
C THR A 20 -4.09 5.41 7.49
N ARG A 21 -3.26 4.75 6.69
CA ARG A 21 -1.83 5.02 6.54
C ARG A 21 -1.50 5.86 5.30
N ASN A 22 -2.49 6.55 4.72
CA ASN A 22 -2.29 7.30 3.48
C ASN A 22 -1.25 8.43 3.65
N GLY A 23 -1.29 9.19 4.74
CA GLY A 23 -0.29 10.24 5.01
C GLY A 23 1.14 9.69 5.07
N PHE A 24 1.36 8.52 5.68
CA PHE A 24 2.68 7.88 5.66
C PHE A 24 3.11 7.43 4.26
N PHE A 25 2.17 6.97 3.43
CA PHE A 25 2.45 6.61 2.04
C PHE A 25 2.86 7.83 1.20
N GLU A 26 2.19 8.96 1.42
CA GLU A 26 2.48 10.24 0.78
C GLU A 26 3.92 10.68 1.08
N TYR A 27 4.28 10.77 2.36
CA TYR A 27 5.61 11.20 2.82
C TYR A 27 6.69 10.10 2.77
N LYS A 28 6.40 8.96 2.14
CA LYS A 28 7.30 7.81 1.99
C LYS A 28 7.90 7.31 3.31
N GLN A 29 7.10 7.39 4.39
CA GLN A 29 7.44 6.87 5.71
C GLN A 29 6.95 5.42 5.80
N SER A 30 7.84 4.50 6.13
CA SER A 30 7.55 3.07 6.17
C SER A 30 7.75 2.52 7.56
N THR A 31 6.91 1.55 7.94
CA THR A 31 7.28 0.64 9.02
C THR A 31 8.23 -0.42 8.47
N VAL A 32 9.17 -0.85 9.31
CA VAL A 32 10.15 -1.92 9.01
C VAL A 32 9.70 -3.27 9.59
N GLU A 33 8.77 -3.28 10.53
CA GLU A 33 8.36 -4.46 11.29
C GLU A 33 6.84 -4.58 11.40
N PHE A 34 6.39 -5.82 11.59
CA PHE A 34 5.01 -6.13 11.98
C PHE A 34 4.77 -5.84 13.46
N GLY A 35 3.52 -5.77 13.88
CA GLY A 35 3.15 -5.59 15.29
C GLY A 35 3.24 -4.16 15.82
N GLN A 36 3.81 -3.23 15.06
CA GLN A 36 3.86 -1.80 15.40
C GLN A 36 2.49 -1.09 15.26
N GLY A 37 1.41 -1.82 14.96
CA GLY A 37 0.09 -1.23 14.69
C GLY A 37 0.13 -0.24 13.52
N THR A 38 -0.73 0.78 13.57
CA THR A 38 -0.74 1.91 12.62
C THR A 38 0.27 3.00 12.96
N ARG A 39 1.13 2.78 13.96
CA ARG A 39 1.92 3.83 14.61
C ARG A 39 3.13 4.33 13.82
N THR A 40 3.75 3.45 13.04
CA THR A 40 5.13 3.66 12.56
C THR A 40 5.24 3.71 11.04
N GLY A 41 4.13 3.89 10.31
CA GLY A 41 4.19 4.20 8.88
C GLY A 41 3.42 3.27 7.94
N CYS A 42 3.74 3.41 6.66
CA CYS A 42 3.14 2.66 5.57
C CYS A 42 3.67 1.23 5.49
N LEU A 43 2.82 0.28 5.05
CA LEU A 43 3.18 -1.12 4.81
C LEU A 43 3.72 -1.38 3.38
N PHE A 44 3.71 -0.38 2.50
CA PHE A 44 4.02 -0.54 1.08
C PHE A 44 5.51 -0.70 0.78
N TYR A 45 6.40 0.00 1.49
CA TYR A 45 7.81 0.10 1.05
C TYR A 45 8.67 -1.05 1.53
N GLU A 46 8.39 -1.62 2.71
CA GLU A 46 9.14 -2.75 3.26
C GLU A 46 8.33 -4.03 3.31
N LEU A 47 7.04 -3.96 3.66
CA LEU A 47 6.23 -5.14 4.00
C LEU A 47 5.34 -5.66 2.85
N GLY A 48 5.54 -5.20 1.61
CA GLY A 48 4.92 -5.80 0.42
C GLY A 48 3.44 -5.45 0.21
N CYS A 49 2.89 -4.41 0.85
CA CYS A 49 1.48 -4.06 0.66
C CYS A 49 1.19 -3.67 -0.80
N ARG A 50 0.30 -4.39 -1.49
CA ARG A 50 -0.17 -4.11 -2.85
C ARG A 50 -1.37 -3.15 -2.91
N GLY A 51 -1.72 -2.51 -1.79
CA GLY A 51 -2.91 -1.67 -1.67
C GLY A 51 -3.07 -0.59 -2.76
N PRO A 52 -2.00 0.13 -3.18
CA PRO A 52 -2.04 1.10 -4.27
C PRO A 52 -2.30 0.51 -5.67
N MET A 53 -2.18 -0.79 -5.84
CA MET A 53 -2.37 -1.50 -7.11
C MET A 53 -3.58 -2.44 -7.09
N THR A 54 -4.29 -2.52 -5.96
CA THR A 54 -5.38 -3.48 -5.77
C THR A 54 -6.73 -2.76 -5.77
N ARG A 55 -7.58 -2.99 -6.77
CA ARG A 55 -8.94 -2.43 -6.79
C ARG A 55 -9.83 -3.20 -5.82
N SER A 56 -10.33 -2.50 -4.81
CA SER A 56 -11.25 -3.09 -3.84
C SER A 56 -11.99 -2.03 -3.03
N SER A 57 -13.07 -2.48 -2.38
CA SER A 57 -13.84 -1.68 -1.43
C SER A 57 -13.35 -1.84 0.02
N CYS A 58 -12.25 -2.58 0.28
CA CYS A 58 -11.85 -3.03 1.62
C CYS A 58 -11.66 -1.91 2.64
N ASN A 59 -11.25 -0.72 2.20
CA ASN A 59 -11.07 0.45 3.07
C ASN A 59 -12.22 1.48 2.98
N ARG A 60 -13.22 1.22 2.13
CA ARG A 60 -14.40 2.07 1.93
C ARG A 60 -15.63 1.52 2.65
N ILE A 61 -15.92 0.22 2.48
CA ILE A 61 -17.06 -0.44 3.15
C ILE A 61 -16.65 -1.22 4.41
N LEU A 62 -15.36 -1.57 4.49
CA LEU A 62 -14.75 -2.40 5.53
C LEU A 62 -15.28 -3.84 5.57
N TRP A 63 -14.43 -4.73 6.10
CA TRP A 63 -14.83 -6.07 6.51
C TRP A 63 -15.69 -5.97 7.77
N ASN A 64 -16.86 -6.58 7.71
CA ASN A 64 -17.88 -6.56 8.78
C ASN A 64 -18.25 -5.14 9.24
N ARG A 65 -18.06 -4.11 8.39
CA ARG A 65 -18.22 -2.69 8.76
C ARG A 65 -17.36 -2.25 9.95
N GLN A 66 -16.25 -2.95 10.21
CA GLN A 66 -15.40 -2.72 11.38
C GLN A 66 -13.95 -2.44 11.00
N SER A 67 -13.35 -3.25 10.13
CA SER A 67 -11.90 -3.18 9.89
C SER A 67 -11.49 -3.60 8.47
N SER A 68 -10.20 -3.60 8.19
CA SER A 68 -9.60 -4.08 6.95
C SER A 68 -8.21 -4.63 7.25
N LYS A 69 -7.59 -5.37 6.30
CA LYS A 69 -6.23 -5.90 6.48
C LYS A 69 -5.24 -4.80 6.89
N THR A 70 -5.23 -3.68 6.15
CA THR A 70 -4.29 -2.57 6.40
C THR A 70 -4.54 -1.87 7.74
N ARG A 71 -5.79 -1.83 8.21
CA ARG A 71 -6.15 -1.34 9.55
C ARG A 71 -5.65 -2.29 10.65
N ALA A 72 -5.74 -3.60 10.42
CA ALA A 72 -5.20 -4.63 11.30
C ALA A 72 -3.67 -4.79 11.24
N GLY A 73 -2.96 -3.96 10.47
CA GLY A 73 -1.50 -4.04 10.32
C GLY A 73 -1.00 -5.14 9.39
N HIS A 74 -1.90 -5.74 8.61
CA HIS A 74 -1.54 -6.72 7.59
C HIS A 74 -1.50 -6.04 6.21
N PRO A 75 -0.44 -6.24 5.40
CA PRO A 75 -0.36 -5.71 4.05
C PRO A 75 -1.50 -6.24 3.17
N CYS A 76 -1.98 -5.43 2.24
CA CYS A 76 -2.85 -5.95 1.20
C CYS A 76 -2.03 -6.85 0.29
N LEU A 77 -2.56 -8.03 -0.05
CA LEU A 77 -1.88 -9.01 -0.90
C LEU A 77 -2.35 -8.97 -2.35
N GLY A 78 -3.32 -8.12 -2.70
CA GLY A 78 -3.85 -8.05 -4.06
C GLY A 78 -4.90 -9.09 -4.42
N CYS A 79 -5.55 -9.75 -3.44
CA CYS A 79 -6.46 -10.88 -3.69
C CYS A 79 -7.72 -10.61 -4.55
N THR A 80 -7.92 -9.38 -5.02
CA THR A 80 -9.02 -9.00 -5.92
C THR A 80 -8.55 -8.64 -7.33
N GLU A 81 -7.24 -8.68 -7.59
CA GLU A 81 -6.68 -8.46 -8.92
C GLU A 81 -6.38 -9.80 -9.62
N PRO A 82 -6.39 -9.84 -10.98
CA PRO A 82 -6.16 -11.06 -11.74
C PRO A 82 -4.74 -11.64 -11.62
N ASP A 83 -3.77 -10.82 -11.24
CA ASP A 83 -2.37 -11.23 -11.04
C ASP A 83 -2.15 -11.94 -9.69
N PHE A 84 -3.18 -12.08 -8.86
CA PHE A 84 -3.08 -12.76 -7.58
C PHE A 84 -3.08 -14.30 -7.74
N PRO A 85 -2.16 -15.02 -7.06
CA PRO A 85 -1.11 -14.51 -6.19
C PRO A 85 0.07 -13.89 -6.96
N ALA A 86 0.50 -12.71 -6.53
CA ALA A 86 1.64 -12.03 -7.14
C ALA A 86 2.94 -12.85 -6.94
N ASP A 87 3.84 -12.76 -7.93
CA ASP A 87 5.15 -13.41 -7.92
C ASP A 87 5.14 -14.94 -7.70
N ASP A 88 4.05 -15.62 -8.06
CA ASP A 88 3.89 -17.08 -7.93
C ASP A 88 4.29 -17.62 -6.53
N LEU A 89 4.04 -16.81 -5.49
CA LEU A 89 4.39 -17.11 -4.10
C LEU A 89 5.88 -17.47 -3.87
N MET A 90 6.78 -16.95 -4.70
CA MET A 90 8.23 -17.15 -4.53
C MET A 90 8.66 -16.86 -3.07
N PRO A 91 9.54 -17.69 -2.48
CA PRO A 91 9.98 -17.48 -1.11
C PRO A 91 10.51 -16.05 -0.88
N GLY A 92 9.89 -15.33 0.05
CA GLY A 92 10.27 -13.96 0.39
C GLY A 92 9.58 -12.84 -0.40
N THR A 93 8.55 -13.11 -1.22
CA THR A 93 7.80 -12.07 -1.96
C THR A 93 6.50 -11.63 -1.28
N VAL A 94 5.90 -12.48 -0.44
CA VAL A 94 4.56 -12.21 0.17
C VAL A 94 4.55 -11.02 1.12
N PHE A 95 5.61 -10.86 1.93
CA PHE A 95 5.70 -9.84 2.99
C PHE A 95 6.89 -8.91 2.80
N LYS A 96 7.35 -8.76 1.56
CA LYS A 96 8.49 -7.93 1.23
C LYS A 96 8.24 -7.22 -0.09
N THR A 97 8.54 -5.93 -0.12
CA THR A 97 8.50 -5.17 -1.36
C THR A 97 9.78 -5.47 -2.15
N VAL A 98 9.63 -6.04 -3.33
CA VAL A 98 10.76 -6.27 -4.24
C VAL A 98 11.26 -4.92 -4.74
N LYS A 99 12.55 -4.65 -4.57
CA LYS A 99 13.18 -3.38 -4.98
C LYS A 99 14.27 -3.60 -6.02
N VAL A 100 14.26 -2.79 -7.07
CA VAL A 100 15.35 -2.66 -8.04
C VAL A 100 16.44 -1.78 -7.43
N SER A 101 17.69 -2.25 -7.47
CA SER A 101 18.85 -1.58 -6.86
C SER A 101 18.67 -1.29 -5.36
N GLY A 102 17.80 -2.04 -4.67
CA GLY A 102 17.53 -1.89 -3.23
C GLY A 102 16.73 -0.65 -2.83
N VAL A 103 16.40 0.25 -3.75
CA VAL A 103 15.78 1.56 -3.44
C VAL A 103 14.42 1.73 -4.09
N ILE A 104 14.24 1.24 -5.33
CA ILE A 104 13.06 1.53 -6.15
C ILE A 104 12.11 0.33 -6.10
N PRO A 105 10.84 0.47 -5.68
CA PRO A 105 9.88 -0.62 -5.79
C PRO A 105 9.80 -1.11 -7.25
N ARG A 106 9.89 -2.42 -7.46
CA ARG A 106 9.77 -3.02 -8.80
C ARG A 106 8.38 -2.75 -9.39
N ASP A 107 7.36 -2.90 -8.55
CA ASP A 107 5.98 -2.67 -8.93
C ASP A 107 5.55 -1.30 -8.39
N LEU A 108 5.18 -0.39 -9.29
CA LEU A 108 4.72 0.95 -8.95
C LEU A 108 3.18 1.04 -9.02
N PRO A 109 2.57 2.00 -8.29
CA PRO A 109 1.16 2.33 -8.49
C PRO A 109 0.85 2.57 -9.97
N THR A 110 -0.36 2.20 -10.40
CA THR A 110 -0.77 2.18 -11.81
C THR A 110 -0.42 3.51 -12.51
N ASP A 111 0.15 3.39 -13.72
CA ASP A 111 0.55 4.50 -14.62
C ASP A 111 1.72 5.39 -14.14
N ALA A 112 2.42 5.03 -13.06
CA ALA A 112 3.60 5.76 -12.62
C ALA A 112 4.89 5.26 -13.31
N ASP A 113 5.60 6.17 -13.99
CA ASP A 113 6.97 5.93 -14.46
C ASP A 113 7.98 5.97 -13.29
N HIS A 114 9.05 5.15 -13.37
CA HIS A 114 10.04 4.99 -12.30
C HIS A 114 10.81 6.28 -12.01
N LEU A 115 11.19 7.05 -13.04
CA LEU A 115 11.94 8.29 -12.86
C LEU A 115 11.05 9.36 -12.20
N THR A 116 9.83 9.49 -12.70
CA THR A 116 8.85 10.45 -12.14
C THR A 116 8.50 10.09 -10.71
N TYR A 117 8.29 8.79 -10.43
CA TYR A 117 8.03 8.31 -9.08
C TYR A 117 9.18 8.60 -8.13
N LEU A 118 10.43 8.37 -8.56
CA LEU A 118 11.62 8.68 -7.78
C LEU A 118 11.71 10.15 -7.43
N ALA A 119 11.51 11.04 -8.40
CA ALA A 119 11.52 12.48 -8.18
C ALA A 119 10.44 12.90 -7.16
N ALA A 120 9.21 12.42 -7.34
CA ALA A 120 8.11 12.68 -6.43
C ALA A 120 8.35 12.12 -5.03
N ALA A 121 8.91 10.90 -4.93
CA ALA A 121 9.23 10.27 -3.67
C ALA A 121 10.34 11.02 -2.91
N ALA A 122 11.35 11.51 -3.63
CA ALA A 122 12.40 12.34 -3.04
C ALA A 122 11.83 13.65 -2.48
N ALA A 123 11.02 14.36 -3.28
CA ALA A 123 10.36 15.59 -2.84
C ALA A 123 9.49 15.34 -1.60
N ALA A 124 8.67 14.29 -1.62
CA ALA A 124 7.79 13.95 -0.50
C ALA A 124 8.54 13.56 0.78
N ARG A 125 9.71 12.90 0.67
CA ARG A 125 10.57 12.63 1.83
C ARG A 125 11.17 13.90 2.41
N ILE A 126 11.59 14.83 1.55
CA ILE A 126 12.18 16.12 1.96
C ILE A 126 11.11 16.98 2.64
N SER A 127 9.90 17.01 2.11
CA SER A 127 8.78 17.78 2.66
C SER A 127 8.07 17.08 3.82
N ALA A 128 8.55 15.92 4.28
CA ALA A 128 7.89 15.15 5.31
C ALA A 128 7.86 15.93 6.64
N PRO A 129 6.67 16.22 7.19
CA PRO A 129 6.55 16.88 8.49
C PRO A 129 7.06 15.95 9.60
N GLN A 130 7.51 16.53 10.72
CA GLN A 130 8.11 15.74 11.81
C GLN A 130 7.13 14.71 12.39
N TRP A 131 5.84 15.05 12.51
CA TRP A 131 4.82 14.12 13.00
C TRP A 131 4.74 12.82 12.20
N ALA A 132 5.12 12.83 10.92
CA ALA A 132 5.07 11.63 10.08
C ALA A 132 6.16 10.60 10.45
N LYS A 133 7.14 11.01 11.27
CA LYS A 133 8.22 10.18 11.79
C LYS A 133 8.01 9.79 13.26
N ASP A 134 7.10 10.46 13.94
CA ASP A 134 6.77 10.19 15.34
C ASP A 134 5.88 8.94 15.47
N ASP A 135 5.96 8.25 16.60
CA ASP A 135 5.01 7.18 16.95
C ASP A 135 3.62 7.81 17.15
N MET A 136 2.75 7.63 16.15
CA MET A 136 1.41 8.22 16.14
C MET A 136 0.36 7.21 15.73
N PHE A 137 -0.56 6.90 16.64
CA PHE A 137 -1.68 6.01 16.36
C PHE A 137 -2.71 6.70 15.46
N VAL A 138 -2.80 6.26 14.21
CA VAL A 138 -3.84 6.68 13.25
C VAL A 138 -4.94 5.63 13.15
N VAL A 139 -6.20 6.04 13.37
CA VAL A 139 -7.41 5.19 13.35
C VAL A 139 -8.29 5.53 12.16
#